data_AF-A0A7J2YAS1-F1
#
_entry.id   AF-A0A7J2YAS1-F1
#
_cell.length_a   1.000
_cell.length_b   1.000
_cell.length_c   1.000
_cell.angle_alpha   90.00
_cell.angle_beta   90.00
_cell.angle_gamma   90.00
#
_symmetry.space_group_name_H-M   'P 1'
#
loop_
_entity.id
_entity.type
_entity.pdbx_description
1 polymer ?
#
loop_
_entity_poly.entity_id
_entity_poly.type
_entity_poly.pdbx_seq_one_letter_code
_entity_poly.pdbx_strand_id
1 'polypeptide(L)'
;MIKSCVINAECTVISNHKIGDHVAIIGEVVDAGFDEKKSPLIYHRGAYRKLGKKIINDRSVIRVNRTVFEEIQKMSKNVFTMRCVVTIITNGKGEKLLVKNNSVWKDKWTVPWFTVERGSNHVKELERYLHSLNLNADIKSIASIE
;
A
#
# COMPACT_ATOMS: atom_id res chain seq x y z
N MET A 1 9.61 -15.56 -17.88
CA MET A 1 9.20 -16.13 -16.56
C MET A 1 9.51 -15.17 -15.41
N ILE A 2 8.56 -14.98 -14.49
CA ILE A 2 8.76 -14.17 -13.27
C ILE A 2 9.58 -14.99 -12.28
N LYS A 3 10.66 -14.41 -11.74
CA LYS A 3 11.46 -15.05 -10.68
C LYS A 3 10.67 -15.07 -9.36
N SER A 4 10.83 -16.15 -8.60
CA SER A 4 10.23 -16.30 -7.27
C SER A 4 8.69 -16.30 -7.20
N CYS A 5 7.98 -16.50 -8.32
CA CYS A 5 6.53 -16.73 -8.27
C CYS A 5 6.19 -18.19 -7.89
N VAL A 6 4.93 -18.40 -7.52
CA VAL A 6 4.36 -19.73 -7.21
C VAL A 6 4.09 -20.53 -8.49
N ILE A 7 3.58 -19.88 -9.53
CA ILE A 7 3.30 -20.48 -10.82
C ILE A 7 3.74 -19.52 -11.93
N ASN A 8 4.34 -20.06 -12.97
CA ASN A 8 4.40 -19.42 -14.28
C ASN A 8 3.71 -20.35 -15.28
N ALA A 9 2.94 -19.78 -16.20
CA ALA A 9 2.39 -20.49 -17.35
C ALA A 9 2.65 -19.66 -18.60
N GLU A 10 3.31 -20.25 -19.59
CA GLU A 10 3.46 -19.70 -20.93
C GLU A 10 2.30 -20.21 -21.77
N CYS A 11 1.64 -19.31 -22.49
CA CYS A 11 0.43 -19.63 -23.24
C CYS A 11 0.46 -19.05 -24.65
N THR A 12 -0.15 -19.76 -25.60
CA THR A 12 -0.52 -19.21 -26.91
C THR A 12 -2.00 -18.81 -26.87
N VAL A 13 -2.33 -17.60 -27.35
CA VAL A 13 -3.73 -17.14 -27.38
C VAL A 13 -4.51 -17.89 -28.44
N ILE A 14 -5.61 -18.53 -28.04
CA ILE A 14 -6.48 -19.31 -28.94
C ILE A 14 -7.82 -18.61 -29.21
N SER A 15 -8.28 -17.74 -28.30
CA SER A 15 -9.48 -16.94 -28.54
C SER A 15 -9.54 -15.68 -27.68
N ASN A 16 -10.31 -14.71 -28.16
CA ASN A 16 -10.62 -13.46 -27.44
C ASN A 16 -12.13 -13.24 -27.45
N HIS A 17 -12.71 -12.94 -26.30
CA HIS A 17 -14.14 -12.70 -26.16
C HIS A 17 -14.38 -11.36 -25.45
N LYS A 18 -15.16 -10.47 -26.05
CA LYS A 18 -15.60 -9.24 -25.38
C LYS A 18 -16.69 -9.59 -24.37
N ILE A 19 -16.52 -9.17 -23.12
CA ILE A 19 -17.47 -9.37 -22.02
C ILE A 19 -17.73 -8.01 -21.38
N GLY A 20 -18.79 -7.33 -21.81
CA GLY A 20 -19.09 -5.97 -21.36
C GLY A 20 -17.99 -4.98 -21.72
N ASP A 21 -17.38 -4.39 -20.70
CA ASP A 21 -16.24 -3.48 -20.74
C ASP A 21 -14.87 -4.18 -20.61
N HIS A 22 -14.86 -5.51 -20.46
CA HIS A 22 -13.64 -6.33 -20.37
C HIS A 22 -13.46 -7.21 -21.63
N VAL A 23 -12.25 -7.74 -21.79
CA VAL A 23 -11.94 -8.78 -22.79
C VAL A 23 -11.40 -10.00 -22.05
N ALA A 24 -12.04 -11.14 -22.23
CA ALA A 24 -11.51 -12.43 -21.81
C ALA A 24 -10.57 -12.97 -22.90
N ILE A 25 -9.33 -13.28 -22.51
CA ILE A 25 -8.33 -13.89 -23.38
C ILE A 25 -8.19 -15.34 -22.94
N ILE A 26 -8.42 -16.27 -23.86
CA ILE A 26 -8.25 -17.70 -23.62
C ILE A 26 -6.93 -18.12 -24.27
N GLY A 27 -6.04 -18.68 -23.45
CA GLY A 27 -4.75 -19.19 -23.91
C GLY A 27 -4.63 -20.70 -23.67
N GLU A 28 -4.02 -21.39 -24.63
CA GLU A 28 -3.56 -22.77 -24.47
C GLU A 28 -2.16 -22.76 -23.83
N VAL A 29 -1.98 -23.53 -22.76
CA VAL A 29 -0.71 -23.61 -22.02
C VAL A 29 0.30 -24.42 -22.83
N VAL A 30 1.43 -23.82 -23.16
CA VAL A 30 2.54 -24.48 -23.88
C VAL A 30 3.65 -24.94 -22.93
N ASP A 31 3.82 -24.25 -21.81
CA ASP A 31 4.74 -24.62 -20.73
C ASP A 31 4.23 -24.09 -19.40
N ALA A 32 4.45 -24.82 -18.31
CA ALA A 32 4.07 -24.37 -16.98
C ALA A 32 5.02 -24.92 -15.91
N GLY A 33 5.38 -24.05 -14.97
CA GLY A 33 6.18 -24.40 -13.80
C GLY A 33 5.45 -24.01 -12.52
N PHE A 34 5.42 -24.92 -11.56
CA PHE A 34 4.86 -24.70 -10.22
C PHE A 34 5.91 -24.99 -9.15
N ASP A 35 6.01 -24.12 -8.16
CA ASP A 35 6.91 -24.27 -7.02
C ASP A 35 6.11 -24.53 -5.73
N GLU A 36 6.01 -25.81 -5.37
CA GLU A 36 5.31 -26.30 -4.17
C GLU A 36 5.85 -25.69 -2.86
N LYS A 37 7.09 -25.20 -2.85
CA LYS A 37 7.70 -24.63 -1.63
C LYS A 37 7.24 -23.21 -1.37
N LYS A 38 6.55 -22.55 -2.32
CA LYS A 38 6.10 -21.17 -2.18
C LYS A 38 4.61 -21.08 -1.90
N SER A 39 4.22 -20.13 -1.06
CA SER A 39 2.82 -19.82 -0.79
C SER A 39 2.30 -18.69 -1.68
N PRO A 40 1.10 -18.80 -2.27
CA PRO A 40 0.54 -17.76 -3.13
C PRO A 40 0.16 -16.51 -2.35
N LEU A 41 0.25 -15.37 -3.04
CA LEU A 41 -0.34 -14.13 -2.60
C LEU A 41 -1.84 -14.16 -2.93
N ILE A 42 -2.68 -14.10 -1.90
CA ILE A 42 -4.14 -14.09 -2.05
C ILE A 42 -4.64 -12.65 -2.02
N TYR A 43 -5.51 -12.28 -2.97
CA TYR A 43 -6.28 -11.05 -2.88
C TYR A 43 -7.75 -11.36 -2.59
N HIS A 44 -8.25 -10.93 -1.42
CA HIS A 44 -9.64 -11.19 -1.02
C HIS A 44 -10.20 -10.03 -0.20
N ARG A 45 -11.36 -9.50 -0.64
CA ARG A 45 -12.08 -8.35 -0.05
C ARG A 45 -11.19 -7.11 0.10
N GLY A 46 -10.55 -6.69 -1.00
CA GLY A 46 -9.76 -5.46 -1.03
C GLY A 46 -8.43 -5.53 -0.28
N ALA A 47 -7.89 -6.72 -0.02
CA ALA A 47 -6.66 -6.88 0.74
C ALA A 47 -5.86 -8.11 0.32
N TYR A 48 -4.53 -7.95 0.33
CA TYR A 48 -3.57 -9.03 0.18
C TYR A 48 -3.43 -9.86 1.46
N ARG A 49 -3.28 -11.17 1.31
CA ARG A 49 -3.22 -12.18 2.36
C ARG A 49 -2.22 -13.26 1.96
N LYS A 50 -1.65 -13.96 2.95
CA LYS A 50 -0.92 -15.21 2.75
C LYS A 50 -1.79 -16.37 3.24
N LEU A 51 -1.68 -17.55 2.62
CA LEU A 51 -2.18 -18.79 3.22
C LEU A 51 -1.41 -19.07 4.50
N GLY A 52 -2.10 -19.27 5.62
CA GLY A 52 -1.47 -19.48 6.93
C GLY A 52 -2.14 -18.69 8.04
N LYS A 53 -1.45 -18.55 9.19
CA LYS A 53 -1.98 -17.86 10.37
C LYS A 53 -2.51 -16.47 9.97
N LYS A 54 -3.76 -16.21 10.33
CA LYS A 54 -4.45 -14.92 10.17
C LYS A 54 -3.47 -13.83 10.62
N ILE A 55 -3.02 -12.98 9.70
CA ILE A 55 -2.36 -11.72 10.09
C ILE A 55 -3.37 -11.04 11.02
N ILE A 56 -2.97 -10.86 12.28
CA ILE A 56 -3.82 -10.20 13.27
C ILE A 56 -4.16 -8.84 12.67
N ASN A 57 -5.43 -8.70 12.31
CA ASN A 57 -5.89 -7.52 11.63
C ASN A 57 -6.07 -6.46 12.71
N ASP A 58 -5.01 -5.71 13.02
CA ASP A 58 -5.04 -4.58 13.96
C ASP A 58 -5.74 -3.35 13.33
N ARG A 59 -6.61 -3.59 12.35
CA ARG A 59 -7.41 -2.57 11.70
C ARG A 59 -8.54 -2.21 12.63
N SER A 60 -8.47 -1.01 13.18
CA SER A 60 -9.62 -0.40 13.82
C SER A 60 -10.67 -0.01 12.77
N VAL A 61 -11.91 -0.49 12.93
CA VAL A 61 -13.04 0.00 12.14
C VAL A 61 -13.35 1.43 12.59
N ILE A 62 -13.24 2.38 11.67
CA ILE A 62 -13.67 3.76 11.90
C ILE A 62 -15.07 3.88 11.32
N ARG A 63 -16.06 4.14 12.18
CA ARG A 63 -17.40 4.48 11.72
C ARG A 63 -17.33 5.84 11.05
N VAL A 64 -17.55 5.86 9.75
CA VAL A 64 -17.59 7.09 8.95
C VAL A 64 -18.91 7.80 9.25
N ASN A 65 -18.83 8.99 9.85
CA ASN A 65 -19.92 9.95 9.92
C ASN A 65 -19.65 11.08 8.90
N ARG A 66 -20.58 12.03 8.77
CA ARG A 66 -20.45 13.12 7.79
C ARG A 66 -19.15 13.94 7.97
N THR A 67 -18.80 14.30 9.20
CA THR A 67 -17.58 15.07 9.51
C THR A 67 -16.31 14.29 9.14
N VAL A 68 -16.26 13.00 9.51
CA VAL A 68 -15.17 12.08 9.15
C VAL A 68 -15.03 11.99 7.64
N PHE A 69 -16.16 11.89 6.93
CA PHE A 69 -16.18 11.79 5.48
C PHE A 69 -15.68 13.06 4.79
N GLU A 70 -16.16 14.23 5.22
CA GLU A 70 -15.74 15.53 4.69
C GLU A 70 -14.23 15.78 4.90
N GLU A 71 -13.67 15.40 6.06
CA GLU A 71 -12.23 15.47 6.31
C GLU A 71 -11.44 14.51 5.40
N ILE A 72 -11.89 13.26 5.24
CA ILE A 72 -11.26 12.31 4.32
C ILE A 72 -11.31 12.83 2.88
N GLN A 73 -12.43 13.42 2.44
CA GLN A 73 -12.57 14.02 1.12
C GLN A 73 -11.59 15.19 0.92
N LYS A 74 -11.44 16.05 1.93
CA LYS A 74 -10.48 17.15 1.90
C LYS A 74 -9.05 16.63 1.79
N MET A 75 -8.71 15.60 2.56
CA MET A 75 -7.38 14.99 2.57
C MET A 75 -7.06 14.26 1.25
N SER A 76 -8.05 13.61 0.65
CA SER A 76 -7.90 12.92 -0.64
C SER A 76 -8.05 13.85 -1.85
N LYS A 77 -8.28 15.15 -1.63
CA LYS A 77 -8.58 16.13 -2.68
C LYS A 77 -9.74 15.69 -3.59
N ASN A 78 -10.79 15.11 -3.00
CA ASN A 78 -11.94 14.52 -3.68
C ASN A 78 -11.61 13.36 -4.64
N VAL A 79 -10.43 12.75 -4.52
CA VAL A 79 -10.04 11.58 -5.30
C VAL A 79 -10.23 10.31 -4.46
N PHE A 80 -10.55 9.19 -5.10
CA PHE A 80 -10.76 7.91 -4.41
C PHE A 80 -9.47 7.33 -3.81
N THR A 81 -8.31 7.66 -4.39
CA THR A 81 -7.00 7.22 -3.91
C THR A 81 -6.23 8.38 -3.29
N MET A 82 -5.74 8.19 -2.07
CA MET A 82 -4.88 9.15 -1.39
C MET A 82 -3.43 8.71 -1.53
N ARG A 83 -2.59 9.56 -2.11
CA ARG A 83 -1.15 9.34 -2.15
C ARG A 83 -0.51 9.94 -0.91
N CYS A 84 0.23 9.13 -0.19
CA CYS A 84 0.91 9.55 1.02
C CYS A 84 2.30 8.95 1.11
N VAL A 85 3.18 9.65 1.80
CA VAL A 85 4.49 9.14 2.23
C VAL A 85 4.36 8.81 3.70
N VAL A 86 4.75 7.59 4.06
CA VAL A 86 4.75 7.10 5.43
C VAL A 86 6.19 6.85 5.84
N THR A 87 6.57 7.33 7.03
CA THR A 87 7.97 7.28 7.47
C THR A 87 8.13 6.53 8.78
N ILE A 88 9.15 5.69 8.84
CA ILE A 88 9.57 5.01 10.07
C ILE A 88 10.85 5.69 10.53
N ILE A 89 10.73 6.51 11.57
CA ILE A 89 11.86 7.23 12.16
C ILE A 89 12.27 6.49 13.42
N THR A 90 13.55 6.13 13.52
CA THR A 90 14.13 5.48 14.70
C THR A 90 15.23 6.32 15.29
N ASN A 91 15.31 6.43 16.62
CA ASN A 91 16.47 7.06 17.26
C ASN A 91 17.68 6.11 17.30
N GLY A 92 18.81 6.59 17.84
CA GLY A 92 20.04 5.81 17.98
C GLY A 92 19.91 4.55 18.86
N LYS A 93 18.82 4.41 19.63
CA LYS A 93 18.50 3.25 20.47
C LYS A 93 17.51 2.28 19.79
N GLY A 94 17.03 2.60 18.58
CA GLY A 94 16.06 1.79 17.85
C GLY A 94 14.60 2.04 18.21
N GLU A 95 14.31 3.04 19.05
CA GLU A 95 12.95 3.41 19.42
C GLU A 95 12.27 4.17 18.27
N LYS A 96 10.99 3.87 18.01
CA LYS A 96 10.24 4.45 16.88
C LYS A 96 9.50 5.71 17.29
N LEU A 97 9.57 6.74 16.45
CA LEU A 97 8.74 7.93 16.62
C LEU A 97 7.30 7.64 16.19
N LEU A 98 6.36 7.93 17.09
CA LEU A 98 4.94 7.93 16.81
C LEU A 98 4.38 9.33 17.05
N VAL A 99 3.46 9.76 16.19
CA VAL A 99 2.76 11.03 16.27
C VAL A 99 1.31 10.75 16.62
N LYS A 100 0.82 11.43 17.64
CA LYS A 100 -0.59 11.40 18.01
C LYS A 100 -1.35 12.37 17.11
N ASN A 101 -2.27 11.84 16.30
CA ASN A 101 -3.06 12.67 15.41
C ASN A 101 -4.35 13.11 16.12
N ASN A 102 -4.51 14.43 16.31
CA ASN A 102 -5.68 15.04 16.96
C ASN A 102 -6.89 15.26 16.02
N SER A 103 -6.83 14.76 14.78
CA SER A 103 -7.93 14.81 13.79
C SER A 103 -8.90 13.64 13.98
N VAL A 104 -9.63 13.26 12.92
CA VAL A 104 -10.68 12.22 12.86
C VAL A 104 -10.30 10.86 13.45
N TRP A 105 -9.01 10.60 13.61
CA TRP A 105 -8.44 9.30 13.96
C TRP A 105 -8.54 8.95 15.46
N LYS A 106 -9.20 9.77 16.27
CA LYS A 106 -9.50 9.53 17.70
C LYS A 106 -8.26 9.23 18.54
N ASP A 107 -7.35 10.19 18.66
CA ASP A 107 -6.20 10.11 19.57
C ASP A 107 -5.24 8.93 19.32
N LYS A 108 -5.27 8.35 18.11
CA LYS A 108 -4.43 7.22 17.77
C LYS A 108 -3.00 7.65 17.51
N TRP A 109 -2.08 6.83 18.00
CA TRP A 109 -0.68 6.88 17.64
C TRP A 109 -0.50 6.36 16.22
N THR A 110 0.15 7.16 15.40
CA THR A 110 0.43 6.84 14.00
C THR A 110 1.91 7.06 13.73
N VAL A 111 2.46 6.34 12.76
CA VAL A 111 3.76 6.71 12.20
C VAL A 111 3.64 8.06 11.47
N PRO A 112 4.66 8.93 11.48
CA PRO A 112 4.60 10.20 10.76
C PRO A 112 4.32 9.99 9.27
N TRP A 113 3.36 10.74 8.74
CA TRP A 113 2.93 10.62 7.36
C TRP A 113 2.40 11.94 6.82
N PHE A 114 2.47 12.13 5.51
CA PHE A 114 1.94 13.32 4.83
C PHE A 114 1.46 12.99 3.42
N THR A 115 0.62 13.84 2.84
CA THR A 115 0.12 13.67 1.47
C THR A 115 1.08 14.27 0.45
N VAL A 116 1.17 13.67 -0.74
CA VAL A 116 2.05 14.14 -1.81
C VAL A 116 1.30 14.30 -3.13
N GLU A 117 1.73 15.29 -3.92
CA GLU A 117 1.17 15.53 -5.25
C GLU A 117 1.80 14.61 -6.30
N ARG A 118 1.05 14.34 -7.38
CA ARG A 118 1.53 13.53 -8.49
C ARG A 118 2.72 14.23 -9.17
N GLY A 119 3.81 13.50 -9.35
CA GLY A 119 5.03 14.02 -9.97
C GLY A 119 5.95 14.79 -9.02
N SER A 120 5.61 14.89 -7.73
CA SER A 120 6.50 15.49 -6.73
C SER A 120 7.71 14.58 -6.44
N ASN A 121 8.82 15.20 -6.07
CA ASN A 121 9.99 14.48 -5.57
C ASN A 121 9.75 14.11 -4.09
N HIS A 122 9.37 12.86 -3.84
CA HIS A 122 9.01 12.37 -2.52
C HIS A 122 10.13 12.55 -1.47
N VAL A 123 11.41 12.49 -1.86
CA VAL A 123 12.55 12.69 -0.95
C VAL A 123 12.60 14.15 -0.49
N LYS A 124 12.46 15.10 -1.42
CA LYS A 124 12.47 16.53 -1.10
C LYS A 124 11.26 16.95 -0.27
N GLU A 125 10.08 16.40 -0.56
CA GLU A 125 8.89 16.65 0.26
C GLU A 125 9.03 16.03 1.66
N LEU A 126 9.69 14.87 1.77
CA LEU A 126 10.00 14.26 3.05
C LEU A 126 10.97 15.13 3.88
N GLU A 127 12.04 15.64 3.29
CA GLU A 127 12.97 16.56 3.98
C GLU A 127 12.24 17.78 4.53
N ARG A 128 11.37 18.41 3.73
CA ARG A 128 10.53 19.54 4.18
C ARG A 128 9.62 19.14 5.34
N TYR A 129 8.99 17.97 5.25
CA TYR A 129 8.13 17.46 6.32
C TYR A 129 8.91 17.21 7.61
N LEU A 130 10.10 16.60 7.54
CA LEU A 130 10.97 16.39 8.71
C LEU A 130 11.40 17.71 9.35
N HIS A 131 11.75 18.71 8.54
CA HIS A 131 12.04 20.07 9.01
C HIS A 131 10.83 20.69 9.72
N SER A 132 9.61 20.50 9.20
CA SER A 132 8.38 21.01 9.84
C SER A 132 8.09 20.39 11.21
N LEU A 133 8.66 19.21 11.47
CA LEU A 133 8.60 18.53 12.78
C LEU A 133 9.79 18.88 13.68
N ASN A 134 10.67 19.80 13.26
CA ASN A 134 11.94 20.12 13.92
C ASN A 134 12.84 18.89 14.12
N LEU A 135 12.79 17.92 13.20
CA LEU A 135 13.61 16.72 13.22
C LEU A 135 14.76 16.84 12.23
N ASN A 136 15.96 16.49 12.68
CA ASN A 136 17.11 16.27 11.83
C ASN A 136 17.35 14.76 11.71
N ALA A 137 17.07 14.18 10.54
CA ALA A 137 17.11 12.73 10.33
C ALA A 137 17.62 12.38 8.93
N ASP A 138 18.46 11.35 8.84
CA ASP A 138 18.98 10.84 7.58
C ASP A 138 18.07 9.75 7.00
N ILE A 139 17.84 9.83 5.68
CA ILE A 139 17.04 8.85 4.95
C ILE A 139 17.92 7.62 4.64
N LYS A 140 17.70 6.52 5.35
CA LYS A 140 18.46 5.27 5.14
C LYS A 140 18.02 4.48 3.93
N SER A 141 16.72 4.32 3.71
CA SER A 141 16.18 3.51 2.62
C SER A 141 14.70 3.81 2.36
N ILE A 142 14.25 3.50 1.13
CA ILE A 142 12.84 3.51 0.74
C ILE A 142 12.35 2.07 0.79
N ALA A 143 11.43 1.77 1.71
CA ALA A 143 10.97 0.40 1.96
C ALA A 143 9.99 -0.12 0.89
N SER A 144 9.13 0.74 0.35
CA SER A 144 8.16 0.39 -0.71
C SER A 144 7.65 1.66 -1.39
N ILE A 145 7.28 1.55 -2.66
CA ILE A 145 6.51 2.54 -3.41
C ILE A 145 5.32 1.76 -3.99
N GLU A 146 4.11 2.04 -3.51
CA GLU A 146 2.84 1.50 -4.04
C GLU A 146 2.14 2.54 -4.93
#